data_AF-N6Y8S1-F1
#
_entry.id   AF-N6Y8S1-F1
#
_cell.length_a   1.000
_cell.length_b   1.000
_cell.length_c   1.000
_cell.angle_alpha   90.00
_cell.angle_beta   90.00
_cell.angle_gamma   90.00
#
_symmetry.space_group_name_H-M   'P 1'
#
loop_
_entity.id
_entity.type
_entity.pdbx_description
1 polymer ?
#
loop_
_entity_poly.entity_id
_entity_poly.type
_entity_poly.pdbx_seq_one_letter_code
_entity_poly.pdbx_strand_id
1 'polypeptide(L)'
;MARKLSEYRIASDLAEALKKRIVGACIRDLQGMREHLLSGEDSGLANVWDEICVQEQKERSFDWEAYEETMSTFIECRVSELQPYELDALWLLTPQGDDWDCEPDDTRESYPVVQQDVEDYLAAEMLTAANNWSNARISKYLERGYECD
;
A
#
# COMPACT_ATOMS: atom_id res chain seq x y z
N MET A 1 5.43 -1.82 30.55
CA MET A 1 4.44 -0.76 30.88
C MET A 1 3.04 -1.33 30.74
N ALA A 2 2.09 -0.96 31.61
CA ALA A 2 0.72 -1.46 31.56
C ALA A 2 -0.07 -0.79 30.41
N ARG A 3 -0.93 -1.54 29.71
CA ARG A 3 -1.82 -1.01 28.66
C ARG A 3 -2.82 -0.04 29.31
N LYS A 4 -2.95 1.18 28.77
CA LYS A 4 -3.97 2.17 29.16
C LYS A 4 -5.03 2.22 28.08
N LEU A 5 -6.30 2.12 28.46
CA LEU A 5 -7.44 2.24 27.55
C LEU A 5 -7.63 3.70 27.12
N SER A 6 -7.79 3.95 25.83
CA SER A 6 -8.28 5.21 25.26
C SER A 6 -8.89 4.94 23.87
N GLU A 7 -9.86 5.75 23.48
CA GLU A 7 -10.57 5.69 22.20
C GLU A 7 -9.57 5.80 21.03
N TYR A 8 -8.66 6.77 21.11
CA TYR A 8 -7.56 6.95 20.14
C TYR A 8 -6.75 5.67 19.94
N ARG A 9 -6.41 4.96 21.03
CA ARG A 9 -5.62 3.72 20.92
C ARG A 9 -6.42 2.60 20.27
N ILE A 10 -7.73 2.52 20.52
CA ILE A 10 -8.59 1.52 19.89
C ILE A 10 -8.68 1.81 18.38
N ALA A 11 -8.92 3.06 18.00
CA ALA A 11 -9.00 3.48 16.61
C ALA A 11 -7.67 3.24 15.88
N SER A 12 -6.54 3.64 16.47
CA SER A 12 -5.20 3.43 15.90
C SER A 12 -4.84 1.94 15.80
N ASP A 13 -5.09 1.14 16.85
CA ASP A 13 -4.84 -0.31 16.81
C ASP A 13 -5.69 -0.99 15.71
N LEU A 14 -6.95 -0.57 15.55
CA LEU A 14 -7.86 -1.06 14.50
C LEU A 14 -7.35 -0.68 13.11
N ALA A 15 -7.03 0.60 12.90
CA ALA A 15 -6.57 1.12 11.63
C ALA A 15 -5.27 0.44 11.18
N GLU A 16 -4.31 0.27 12.09
CA GLU A 16 -3.05 -0.45 11.81
C GLU A 16 -3.28 -1.93 11.48
N ALA A 17 -4.23 -2.59 12.15
CA ALA A 17 -4.60 -3.96 11.84
C ALA A 17 -5.26 -4.07 10.46
N LEU A 18 -6.16 -3.14 10.12
CA LEU A 18 -6.83 -3.06 8.83
C LEU A 18 -5.85 -2.79 7.70
N LYS A 19 -4.97 -1.81 7.86
CA LYS A 19 -3.90 -1.47 6.91
C LYS A 19 -3.07 -2.70 6.56
N LYS A 20 -2.54 -3.39 7.58
CA LYS A 20 -1.74 -4.62 7.39
C LYS A 20 -2.53 -5.72 6.69
N ARG A 21 -3.81 -5.88 7.05
CA ARG A 21 -4.71 -6.87 6.43
C ARG A 21 -4.92 -6.58 4.95
N ILE A 22 -5.25 -5.34 4.60
CA ILE A 22 -5.57 -4.90 3.25
C ILE A 22 -4.32 -4.95 2.36
N VAL A 23 -3.24 -4.27 2.77
CA VAL A 23 -1.96 -4.26 2.04
C VAL A 23 -1.46 -5.69 1.83
N GLY A 24 -1.47 -6.52 2.88
CA GLY A 24 -1.05 -7.91 2.77
C GLY A 24 -1.94 -8.75 1.85
N ALA A 25 -3.23 -8.42 1.72
CA ALA A 25 -4.14 -9.09 0.80
C ALA A 25 -3.89 -8.67 -0.66
N CYS A 26 -3.72 -7.38 -0.95
CA CYS A 26 -3.34 -6.90 -2.28
C CYS A 26 -2.01 -7.51 -2.74
N ILE A 27 -1.01 -7.57 -1.86
CA ILE A 27 0.28 -8.21 -2.16
C ILE A 27 0.09 -9.68 -2.54
N ARG A 28 -0.77 -10.42 -1.83
CA ARG A 28 -1.03 -11.83 -2.15
C ARG A 28 -1.72 -12.01 -3.50
N ASP A 29 -2.63 -11.10 -3.85
CA ASP A 29 -3.28 -11.14 -5.18
C ASP A 29 -2.25 -10.90 -6.28
N LEU A 30 -1.39 -9.89 -6.12
CA LEU A 30 -0.29 -9.59 -7.06
C LEU A 30 0.73 -10.74 -7.15
N GLN A 31 1.00 -11.44 -6.06
CA GLN A 31 1.82 -12.67 -6.06
C GLN A 31 1.14 -13.86 -6.76
N GLY A 32 -0.19 -13.84 -6.84
CA GLY A 32 -1.00 -14.79 -7.58
C GLY A 32 -0.98 -14.55 -9.09
N MET A 33 -0.71 -13.32 -9.52
CA MET A 33 -0.57 -12.95 -10.93
C MET A 33 0.81 -13.36 -11.46
N ARG A 34 0.86 -14.51 -12.12
CA ARG A 34 2.11 -15.15 -12.60
C ARG A 34 2.22 -15.26 -14.12
N GLU A 35 1.15 -14.96 -14.82
CA GLU A 35 1.06 -15.04 -16.27
C GLU A 35 1.19 -13.63 -16.85
N HIS A 36 1.74 -13.53 -18.07
CA HIS A 36 1.85 -12.27 -18.83
C HIS A 36 2.62 -11.15 -18.11
N LEU A 37 3.73 -11.50 -17.46
CA LEU A 37 4.67 -10.56 -16.84
C LEU A 37 5.26 -9.58 -17.88
N LEU A 38 5.34 -8.30 -17.54
CA LEU A 38 5.77 -7.24 -18.48
C LEU A 38 7.29 -7.07 -18.52
N SER A 39 8.03 -7.61 -17.55
CA SER A 39 9.50 -7.65 -17.51
C SER A 39 10.10 -8.66 -18.50
N GLY A 40 9.27 -9.46 -19.16
CA GLY A 40 9.68 -10.51 -20.10
C GLY A 40 10.06 -11.83 -19.41
N GLU A 41 9.99 -12.92 -20.16
CA GLU A 41 10.16 -14.29 -19.62
C GLU A 41 11.59 -14.57 -19.10
N ASP A 42 12.59 -13.85 -19.60
CA ASP A 42 14.00 -14.01 -19.22
C ASP A 42 14.39 -13.24 -17.93
N SER A 43 13.48 -12.45 -17.37
CA SER A 43 13.74 -11.62 -16.17
C SER A 43 14.10 -12.48 -14.95
N GLY A 44 13.48 -13.66 -14.83
CA GLY A 44 13.56 -14.52 -13.65
C GLY A 44 12.70 -14.05 -12.47
N LEU A 45 11.86 -13.03 -12.68
CA LEU A 45 10.81 -12.62 -11.75
C LEU A 45 9.62 -13.57 -11.88
N ALA A 46 8.92 -13.84 -10.77
CA ALA A 46 7.95 -14.93 -10.72
C ALA A 46 6.48 -14.49 -10.74
N ASN A 47 6.22 -13.21 -10.50
CA ASN A 47 4.88 -12.64 -10.38
C ASN A 47 4.95 -11.11 -10.47
N VAL A 48 3.79 -10.48 -10.65
CA VAL A 48 3.64 -9.02 -10.76
C VAL A 48 4.19 -8.29 -9.53
N TRP A 49 4.05 -8.86 -8.32
CA TRP A 49 4.63 -8.24 -7.11
C TRP A 49 6.16 -8.17 -7.15
N ASP A 50 6.84 -9.21 -7.64
CA ASP A 50 8.30 -9.18 -7.83
C ASP A 50 8.70 -8.07 -8.83
N GLU A 51 7.91 -7.82 -9.88
CA GLU A 51 8.12 -6.74 -10.86
C GLU A 51 7.97 -5.36 -10.22
N ILE A 52 6.88 -5.15 -9.48
CA ILE A 52 6.63 -3.91 -8.74
C ILE A 52 7.78 -3.62 -7.76
N CYS A 53 8.22 -4.62 -7.01
CA CYS A 53 9.33 -4.45 -6.06
C CYS A 53 10.62 -3.99 -6.75
N VAL A 54 10.97 -4.62 -7.87
CA VAL A 54 12.18 -4.26 -8.63
C VAL A 54 12.09 -2.86 -9.21
N GLN A 55 10.95 -2.50 -9.80
CA GLN A 55 10.76 -1.19 -10.40
C GLN A 55 10.76 -0.07 -9.35
N GLU A 56 10.13 -0.30 -8.20
CA GLU A 56 10.12 0.67 -7.11
C GLU A 56 11.50 0.84 -6.45
N GLN A 57 12.30 -0.24 -6.35
CA GLN A 57 13.65 -0.18 -5.77
C GLN A 57 14.73 0.37 -6.70
N LYS A 58 14.45 0.40 -8.01
CA LYS A 58 15.40 0.88 -9.03
C LYS A 58 14.80 2.05 -9.79
N GLU A 59 14.19 1.77 -10.94
CA GLU A 59 13.60 2.74 -11.82
C GLU A 59 12.32 2.17 -12.41
N ARG A 60 11.27 2.98 -12.39
CA ARG A 60 9.95 2.66 -12.94
C ARG A 60 10.03 2.62 -14.46
N SER A 61 9.47 1.58 -15.07
CA SER A 61 9.46 1.45 -16.54
C SER A 61 8.35 2.31 -17.16
N PHE A 62 8.31 2.34 -18.49
CA PHE A 62 7.20 2.97 -19.23
C PHE A 62 5.84 2.35 -18.89
N ASP A 63 5.81 1.07 -18.51
CA ASP A 63 4.58 0.34 -18.17
C ASP A 63 4.14 0.54 -16.70
N TRP A 64 4.77 1.47 -15.96
CA TRP A 64 4.48 1.71 -14.54
C TRP A 64 3.00 1.98 -14.26
N GLU A 65 2.34 2.73 -15.13
CA GLU A 65 0.92 3.08 -15.02
C GLU A 65 0.03 1.81 -14.95
N ALA A 66 0.38 0.74 -15.68
CA ALA A 66 -0.39 -0.51 -15.63
C ALA A 66 -0.31 -1.19 -14.25
N TYR A 67 0.84 -1.10 -13.57
CA TYR A 67 1.00 -1.61 -12.22
C TYR A 67 0.24 -0.74 -11.21
N GLU A 68 0.28 0.59 -11.36
CA GLU A 68 -0.49 1.52 -10.53
C GLU A 68 -1.99 1.27 -10.65
N GLU A 69 -2.54 1.18 -11.86
CA GLU A 69 -3.95 0.86 -12.10
C GLU A 69 -4.36 -0.48 -11.46
N THR A 70 -3.49 -1.49 -11.57
CA THR A 70 -3.73 -2.81 -10.97
C THR A 70 -3.76 -2.73 -9.44
N MET A 71 -2.81 -2.01 -8.82
CA MET A 71 -2.79 -1.80 -7.37
C MET A 71 -4.02 -1.03 -6.91
N SER A 72 -4.35 0.08 -7.58
CA SER A 72 -5.52 0.90 -7.28
C SER A 72 -6.81 0.10 -7.34
N THR A 73 -6.99 -0.74 -8.37
CA THR A 73 -8.17 -1.62 -8.49
C THR A 73 -8.30 -2.58 -7.30
N PHE A 74 -7.19 -3.20 -6.86
CA PHE A 74 -7.22 -4.11 -5.71
C PHE A 74 -7.47 -3.40 -4.37
N ILE A 75 -7.01 -2.16 -4.24
CA ILE A 75 -7.24 -1.33 -3.07
C ILE A 75 -8.69 -0.86 -3.03
N GLU A 76 -9.21 -0.26 -4.11
CA GLU A 76 -10.59 0.22 -4.25
C GLU A 76 -11.60 -0.90 -3.93
N CYS A 77 -11.39 -2.09 -4.50
CA CYS A 77 -12.23 -3.25 -4.23
C CYS A 77 -12.28 -3.62 -2.73
N ARG A 78 -11.18 -3.42 -1.98
CA ARG A 78 -11.14 -3.73 -0.55
C ARG A 78 -11.66 -2.60 0.32
N VAL A 79 -11.39 -1.36 -0.07
CA VAL A 79 -11.85 -0.17 0.65
C VAL A 79 -13.37 -0.05 0.55
N SER A 80 -13.95 -0.34 -0.62
CA SER A 80 -15.41 -0.35 -0.82
C SER A 80 -16.17 -1.41 -0.01
N GLU A 81 -15.49 -2.44 0.50
CA GLU A 81 -16.07 -3.48 1.38
C GLU A 81 -16.03 -3.11 2.87
N LEU A 82 -15.34 -2.01 3.24
CA LEU A 82 -15.19 -1.61 4.63
C LEU A 82 -16.50 -1.12 5.23
N GLN A 83 -16.67 -1.42 6.52
CA GLN A 83 -17.69 -0.75 7.31
C GLN A 83 -17.31 0.72 7.55
N PRO A 84 -18.28 1.63 7.75
CA PRO A 84 -17.99 3.05 7.96
C PRO A 84 -16.94 3.30 9.05
N TYR A 85 -17.04 2.63 10.20
CA TYR A 85 -16.06 2.79 11.29
C TYR A 85 -14.65 2.26 10.96
N GLU A 86 -14.53 1.33 10.01
CA GLU A 86 -13.24 0.84 9.53
C GLU A 86 -12.61 1.85 8.57
N LEU A 87 -13.42 2.46 7.70
CA LEU A 87 -13.01 3.55 6.82
C LEU A 87 -12.57 4.77 7.65
N ASP A 88 -13.37 5.18 8.62
CA ASP A 88 -13.06 6.29 9.53
C ASP A 88 -11.74 6.05 10.26
N ALA A 89 -11.53 4.83 10.78
CA ALA A 89 -10.30 4.48 11.47
C ALA A 89 -9.08 4.54 10.54
N LEU A 90 -9.19 4.04 9.31
CA LEU A 90 -8.12 4.15 8.32
C LEU A 90 -7.86 5.59 7.88
N TRP A 91 -8.91 6.38 7.71
CA TRP A 91 -8.80 7.78 7.32
C TRP A 91 -8.01 8.59 8.35
N LEU A 92 -8.13 8.26 9.65
CA LEU A 92 -7.31 8.87 10.70
C LEU A 92 -5.80 8.55 10.62
N LEU A 93 -5.38 7.60 9.76
CA LEU A 93 -3.95 7.36 9.49
C LEU A 93 -3.42 8.13 8.28
N THR A 94 -4.29 8.78 7.51
CA THR A 94 -3.89 9.55 6.33
C THR A 94 -3.29 10.89 6.75
N PRO A 95 -2.50 11.56 5.88
CA PRO A 95 -2.06 12.93 6.12
C PRO A 95 -3.22 13.90 6.40
N GLN A 96 -4.35 13.73 5.71
CA GLN A 96 -5.57 14.51 5.88
C GLN A 96 -6.18 14.30 7.28
N GLY A 97 -6.12 13.07 7.79
CA GLY A 97 -6.53 12.73 9.15
C GLY A 97 -5.65 13.39 10.21
N ASP A 98 -4.34 13.42 10.00
CA ASP A 98 -3.37 14.08 10.90
C ASP A 98 -3.58 15.61 10.92
N ASP A 99 -3.77 16.20 9.73
CA ASP A 99 -4.07 17.63 9.58
C ASP A 99 -5.38 17.99 10.30
N TRP A 100 -6.45 17.22 10.08
CA TRP A 100 -7.74 17.41 10.74
C TRP A 100 -7.64 17.25 12.27
N ASP A 101 -6.84 16.31 12.79
CA ASP A 101 -6.67 16.15 14.23
C ASP A 101 -5.88 17.31 14.89
N CYS A 102 -5.12 18.06 14.09
CA CYS A 102 -4.43 19.26 14.54
C CYS A 102 -5.31 20.53 14.51
N GLU A 103 -6.48 20.51 13.86
CA GLU A 103 -7.37 21.66 13.79
C GLU A 103 -8.07 21.95 15.13
N PRO A 104 -8.31 23.23 15.46
CA PRO A 104 -9.17 23.62 16.58
C PRO A 104 -10.58 23.01 16.47
N ASP A 105 -11.12 22.55 17.61
CA ASP A 105 -12.44 21.90 17.68
C ASP A 105 -13.59 22.74 17.08
N ASP A 106 -13.49 24.07 17.10
CA ASP A 106 -14.52 24.99 16.61
C ASP A 106 -14.45 25.27 15.11
N THR A 107 -13.35 24.90 14.44
CA THR A 107 -13.17 25.03 12.99
C THR A 107 -13.24 23.71 12.24
N ARG A 108 -13.09 22.60 12.98
CA ARG A 108 -13.01 21.25 12.45
C ARG A 108 -14.29 20.81 11.74
N GLU A 109 -14.16 20.28 10.53
CA GLU A 109 -15.29 19.66 9.83
C GLU A 109 -15.82 18.46 10.60
N SER A 110 -17.14 18.33 10.70
CA SER A 110 -17.76 17.26 11.51
C SER A 110 -17.58 15.87 10.94
N TYR A 111 -17.40 15.76 9.61
CA TYR A 111 -17.17 14.49 8.93
C TYR A 111 -16.36 14.73 7.63
N PRO A 112 -15.02 14.76 7.73
CA PRO A 112 -14.11 15.04 6.60
C PRO A 112 -13.75 13.80 5.77
N VAL A 113 -14.25 12.61 6.12
CA VAL A 113 -13.74 11.33 5.62
C VAL A 113 -14.01 11.18 4.12
N VAL A 114 -12.93 11.03 3.35
CA VAL A 114 -12.97 10.76 1.90
C VAL A 114 -12.30 9.42 1.61
N GLN A 115 -12.98 8.58 0.83
CA GLN A 115 -12.49 7.24 0.47
C GLN A 115 -11.16 7.30 -0.29
N GLN A 116 -11.01 8.25 -1.22
CA GLN A 116 -9.80 8.42 -2.02
C GLN A 116 -8.56 8.64 -1.16
N ASP A 117 -8.65 9.40 -0.06
CA ASP A 117 -7.51 9.64 0.84
C ASP A 117 -6.98 8.32 1.43
N VAL A 118 -7.89 7.39 1.75
CA VAL A 118 -7.55 6.06 2.28
C VAL A 118 -6.93 5.19 1.20
N GLU A 119 -7.45 5.25 -0.02
CA GLU A 119 -6.91 4.50 -1.17
C GLU A 119 -5.49 4.96 -1.51
N ASP A 120 -5.27 6.27 -1.60
CA ASP A 120 -3.96 6.88 -1.87
C ASP A 120 -2.95 6.55 -0.76
N TYR A 121 -3.39 6.60 0.50
CA TYR A 121 -2.58 6.20 1.65
C TYR A 121 -2.18 4.72 1.58
N LEU A 122 -3.12 3.82 1.28
CA LEU A 122 -2.84 2.39 1.15
C LEU A 122 -1.94 2.08 -0.04
N ALA A 123 -2.05 2.83 -1.15
CA ALA A 123 -1.15 2.71 -2.29
C ALA A 123 0.27 3.12 -1.90
N ALA A 124 0.44 4.23 -1.17
CA ALA A 124 1.74 4.66 -0.65
C ALA A 124 2.36 3.62 0.31
N GLU A 125 1.54 3.00 1.17
CA GLU A 125 2.00 1.91 2.05
C GLU A 125 2.39 0.64 1.26
N MET A 126 1.69 0.33 0.17
CA MET A 126 2.08 -0.75 -0.75
C MET A 126 3.43 -0.47 -1.42
N LEU A 127 3.66 0.74 -1.91
CA LEU A 127 4.95 1.13 -2.50
C LEU A 127 6.07 1.10 -1.45
N THR A 128 5.79 1.55 -0.23
CA THR A 128 6.73 1.41 0.89
C THR A 128 7.04 -0.05 1.17
N ALA A 129 6.04 -0.95 1.12
CA ALA A 129 6.26 -2.37 1.28
C ALA A 129 7.09 -2.95 0.12
N ALA A 130 6.83 -2.53 -1.12
CA ALA A 130 7.58 -2.95 -2.31
C ALA A 130 9.05 -2.53 -2.24
N ASN A 131 9.33 -1.29 -1.86
CA ASN A 131 10.69 -0.78 -1.70
C ASN A 131 11.48 -1.53 -0.63
N ASN A 132 10.81 -1.99 0.44
CA ASN A 132 11.44 -2.73 1.54
C ASN A 132 11.44 -4.26 1.32
N TRP A 133 10.88 -4.76 0.22
CA TRP A 133 10.72 -6.18 -0.03
C TRP A 133 11.99 -6.79 -0.63
N SER A 134 12.44 -7.93 -0.14
CA SER A 134 13.62 -8.59 -0.69
C SER A 134 13.46 -10.10 -0.74
N ASN A 135 13.91 -10.69 -1.84
CA ASN A 135 14.04 -12.14 -2.00
C ASN A 135 15.13 -12.47 -3.02
N ALA A 136 15.53 -13.74 -3.09
CA ALA A 136 16.64 -14.18 -3.95
C ALA A 136 16.43 -13.85 -5.45
N ARG A 137 15.19 -13.78 -5.94
CA ARG A 137 14.90 -13.44 -7.34
C ARG A 137 15.09 -11.95 -7.59
N ILE A 138 14.56 -11.11 -6.70
CA ILE A 138 14.70 -9.64 -6.75
C ILE A 138 16.18 -9.27 -6.63
N SER A 139 16.90 -9.81 -5.63
CA SER A 139 18.33 -9.54 -5.46
C SER A 139 19.13 -9.88 -6.72
N LYS A 140 18.89 -11.07 -7.30
CA LYS A 140 19.57 -11.50 -8.53
C LYS A 140 19.23 -10.60 -9.72
N TYR A 141 17.99 -10.13 -9.83
CA TYR A 141 17.60 -9.20 -10.90
C TYR A 141 18.34 -7.87 -10.76
N LEU A 142 18.34 -7.29 -9.55
CA LEU A 142 19.00 -6.02 -9.28
C LEU A 142 20.51 -6.11 -9.52
N GLU A 143 21.18 -7.17 -9.06
CA GLU A 143 22.62 -7.41 -9.27
C GLU A 143 23.01 -7.45 -10.76
N ARG A 144 22.25 -8.16 -11.60
CA ARG A 144 22.48 -8.20 -13.07
C ARG A 144 22.43 -6.82 -13.71
N GLY A 145 21.58 -5.94 -13.19
CA GLY A 145 21.44 -4.57 -13.67
C GLY A 145 22.62 -3.67 -13.32
N TYR A 146 23.48 -4.06 -12.36
CA TYR A 146 24.68 -3.31 -11.95
C TYR A 146 25.97 -3.83 -12.63
N GLU A 147 25.94 -4.99 -13.28
CA GLU A 147 27.13 -5.55 -13.98
C GLU A 147 27.39 -4.92 -15.36
N CYS A 148 26.44 -4.13 -15.88
CA CYS A 148 26.52 -3.47 -17.19
C CYS A 148 26.78 -1.95 -17.13
N ASP A 149 26.94 -1.38 -15.93
CA ASP A 149 27.36 0.03 -15.69
C ASP A 149 28.84 0.10 -15.29
#